data_AF-A0A2D7YPT6-F1
#
_entry.id   AF-A0A2D7YPT6-F1
#
_cell.length_a   1.000
_cell.length_b   1.000
_cell.length_c   1.000
_cell.angle_alpha   90.00
_cell.angle_beta   90.00
_cell.angle_gamma   90.00
#
_symmetry.space_group_name_H-M   'P 1'
#
loop_
_entity.id
_entity.type
_entity.pdbx_description
1 polymer ?
#
loop_
_entity_poly.entity_id
_entity_poly.type
_entity_poly.pdbx_seq_one_letter_code
_entity_poly.pdbx_strand_id
1 'polypeptide(L)'
;GIDGLAGSMALVAFAGIAMLGIQDGSWNVVVATFVGAIAAYLMFNLRWPVRRLQKVFMGDAGSMLIGLTVVWLLVINTQGTEVTFRPVTSLWLIALPLMDMTAIMFRRLKKGQSPFKPDREHIHHIFLRVGFTPIQALVIISSAAVALAAFGIVGEVYNWPEWFMFSSFLVLFVGYLFSLQHIWRLSKFFRKLRGIEQE
;
A
#
# COMPACT_ATOMS: atom_id res chain seq x y z
N GLY A 1 -12.43 -0.50 -3.84
CA GLY A 1 -11.63 0.69 -4.19
C GLY A 1 -11.59 0.85 -5.70
N ILE A 2 -10.49 1.39 -6.25
CA ILE A 2 -10.24 1.40 -7.70
C ILE A 2 -9.62 0.09 -8.17
N ASP A 3 -9.80 -0.23 -9.46
CA ASP A 3 -9.19 -1.40 -10.09
C ASP A 3 -7.67 -1.36 -9.97
N GLY A 4 -7.06 -2.50 -9.69
CA GLY A 4 -5.63 -2.71 -9.57
C GLY A 4 -5.02 -2.30 -8.23
N LEU A 5 -5.71 -1.53 -7.39
CA LEU A 5 -5.10 -0.98 -6.18
C LEU A 5 -4.75 -2.06 -5.15
N ALA A 6 -5.68 -2.93 -4.80
CA ALA A 6 -5.42 -3.99 -3.82
C ALA A 6 -4.32 -4.95 -4.30
N GLY A 7 -4.38 -5.35 -5.58
CA GLY A 7 -3.38 -6.23 -6.19
C GLY A 7 -1.99 -5.58 -6.27
N SER A 8 -1.91 -4.29 -6.60
CA SER A 8 -0.62 -3.57 -6.65
C SER A 8 -0.01 -3.38 -5.27
N MET A 9 -0.79 -3.01 -4.25
CA MET A 9 -0.27 -2.93 -2.87
C MET A 9 0.27 -4.29 -2.39
N ALA A 10 -0.46 -5.38 -2.67
CA ALA A 10 -0.01 -6.73 -2.35
C ALA A 10 1.27 -7.11 -3.11
N LEU A 11 1.33 -6.80 -4.41
CA LEU A 11 2.50 -7.08 -5.24
C LEU A 11 3.75 -6.37 -4.72
N VAL A 12 3.62 -5.10 -4.28
CA VAL A 12 4.72 -4.35 -3.66
C VAL A 12 5.21 -5.03 -2.39
N ALA A 13 4.29 -5.46 -1.52
CA ALA A 13 4.66 -6.16 -0.28
C ALA A 13 5.36 -7.49 -0.56
N PHE A 14 4.79 -8.35 -1.41
CA PHE A 14 5.41 -9.63 -1.78
C PHE A 14 6.75 -9.46 -2.49
N ALA A 15 6.87 -8.49 -3.40
CA ALA A 15 8.13 -8.21 -4.09
C ALA A 15 9.20 -7.74 -3.11
N GLY A 16 8.86 -6.89 -2.14
CA GLY A 16 9.80 -6.46 -1.10
C GLY A 16 10.25 -7.60 -0.19
N ILE A 17 9.32 -8.47 0.23
CA ILE A 17 9.65 -9.69 0.99
C ILE A 17 10.56 -10.60 0.16
N ALA A 18 10.26 -10.80 -1.13
CA ALA A 18 11.09 -11.59 -2.04
C ALA A 18 12.51 -11.02 -2.11
N MET A 19 12.66 -9.71 -2.35
CA MET A 19 13.97 -9.07 -2.49
C MET A 19 14.86 -9.25 -1.26
N LEU A 20 14.27 -9.20 -0.06
CA LEU A 20 15.01 -9.40 1.18
C LEU A 20 15.24 -10.90 1.50
N GLY A 21 14.31 -11.78 1.09
CA GLY A 21 14.33 -13.22 1.38
C GLY A 21 15.09 -14.12 0.39
N ILE A 22 15.57 -13.59 -0.74
CA ILE A 22 16.30 -14.37 -1.77
C ILE A 22 17.53 -15.10 -1.23
N GLN A 23 18.15 -14.62 -0.15
CA GLN A 23 19.42 -15.18 0.31
C GLN A 23 19.26 -16.43 1.20
N ASP A 24 18.19 -16.54 2.00
CA ASP A 24 18.11 -17.56 3.06
C ASP A 24 16.76 -18.31 3.20
N GLY A 25 15.72 -17.97 2.43
CA GLY A 25 14.33 -18.39 2.76
C GLY A 25 13.77 -19.66 2.08
N SER A 26 13.32 -20.63 2.88
CA SER A 26 12.45 -21.75 2.46
C SER A 26 11.10 -21.30 1.85
N TRP A 27 10.68 -20.06 2.12
CA TRP A 27 9.37 -19.51 1.73
C TRP A 27 9.37 -18.76 0.39
N ASN A 28 10.50 -18.71 -0.30
CA ASN A 28 10.64 -18.01 -1.59
C ASN A 28 9.69 -18.56 -2.67
N VAL A 29 9.40 -19.87 -2.65
CA VAL A 29 8.44 -20.50 -3.57
C VAL A 29 7.02 -19.97 -3.34
N VAL A 30 6.62 -19.78 -2.07
CA VAL A 30 5.30 -19.25 -1.72
C VAL A 30 5.19 -17.81 -2.23
N VAL A 31 6.20 -16.98 -1.95
CA VAL A 31 6.23 -15.59 -2.40
C VAL A 31 6.17 -15.50 -3.93
N ALA A 32 6.99 -16.26 -4.65
CA ALA A 32 7.00 -16.29 -6.11
C ALA A 32 5.64 -16.71 -6.69
N THR A 33 4.98 -17.68 -6.05
CA THR A 33 3.63 -18.13 -6.43
C THR A 33 2.60 -17.00 -6.30
N PHE A 34 2.62 -16.28 -5.18
CA PHE A 34 1.72 -15.14 -4.97
C PHE A 34 2.02 -13.98 -5.92
N VAL A 35 3.29 -13.67 -6.19
CA VAL A 35 3.69 -12.67 -7.18
C VAL A 35 3.13 -13.03 -8.56
N GLY A 36 3.32 -14.27 -9.01
CA GLY A 36 2.78 -14.76 -10.28
C GLY A 36 1.25 -14.72 -10.35
N ALA A 37 0.57 -15.20 -9.30
CA ALA A 37 -0.89 -15.20 -9.23
C ALA A 37 -1.47 -13.77 -9.22
N ILE A 38 -0.86 -12.84 -8.49
CA ILE A 38 -1.29 -11.44 -8.42
C ILE A 38 -1.01 -10.72 -9.74
N ALA A 39 0.13 -11.00 -10.39
CA ALA A 39 0.44 -10.45 -11.71
C ALA A 39 -0.62 -10.90 -12.74
N ALA A 40 -0.97 -12.19 -12.76
CA ALA A 40 -2.04 -12.70 -13.60
C ALA A 40 -3.39 -12.04 -13.27
N TYR A 41 -3.77 -11.98 -11.99
CA TYR A 41 -4.98 -11.31 -11.53
C TYR A 41 -5.04 -9.84 -11.98
N LEU A 42 -3.94 -9.09 -11.86
CA LEU A 42 -3.86 -7.69 -12.26
C LEU A 42 -4.09 -7.51 -13.77
N MET A 43 -3.61 -8.44 -14.61
CA MET A 43 -3.87 -8.41 -16.05
C MET A 43 -5.38 -8.49 -16.35
N PHE A 44 -6.10 -9.40 -15.69
CA PHE A 44 -7.56 -9.53 -15.83
C PHE A 44 -8.32 -8.36 -15.18
N ASN A 45 -7.86 -7.87 -14.03
CA ASN A 45 -8.52 -6.80 -13.30
C ASN A 45 -8.40 -5.43 -14.00
N LEU A 46 -7.22 -5.13 -14.56
CA LEU A 46 -6.95 -3.91 -15.33
C LEU A 46 -7.36 -4.04 -16.81
N ARG A 47 -7.74 -5.23 -17.27
CA ARG A 47 -8.06 -5.54 -18.68
C ARG A 47 -6.91 -5.15 -19.63
N TRP A 48 -5.68 -5.38 -19.18
CA TRP A 48 -4.45 -5.07 -19.90
C TRP A 48 -3.56 -6.32 -19.96
N PRO A 49 -2.94 -6.65 -21.12
CA PRO A 49 -2.93 -5.94 -22.40
C PRO A 49 -4.15 -6.24 -23.30
N VAL A 50 -4.91 -7.31 -23.01
CA VAL A 50 -6.03 -7.76 -23.87
C VAL A 50 -7.36 -7.25 -23.31
N ARG A 51 -7.91 -6.20 -23.93
CA ARG A 51 -9.19 -5.58 -23.53
C ARG A 51 -10.43 -6.49 -23.63
N ARG A 52 -10.34 -7.60 -24.38
CA ARG A 52 -11.43 -8.58 -24.55
C ARG A 52 -11.63 -9.49 -23.33
N LEU A 53 -10.69 -9.51 -22.39
CA LEU A 53 -10.81 -10.33 -21.20
C LEU A 53 -11.93 -9.83 -20.28
N GLN A 54 -12.66 -10.77 -19.70
CA GLN A 54 -13.67 -10.50 -18.68
C GLN A 54 -12.99 -9.99 -17.41
N LYS A 55 -13.59 -8.95 -16.82
CA LYS A 55 -13.03 -8.32 -15.63
C LYS A 55 -13.21 -9.23 -14.42
N VAL A 56 -12.11 -9.58 -13.77
CA VAL A 56 -12.13 -10.37 -12.53
C VAL A 56 -11.95 -9.45 -11.34
N PHE A 57 -12.82 -9.59 -10.34
CA PHE A 57 -12.73 -8.91 -9.06
C PHE A 57 -12.12 -9.84 -8.01
N MET A 58 -11.31 -9.29 -7.11
CA MET A 58 -10.63 -10.06 -6.06
C MET A 58 -11.63 -10.71 -5.08
N GLY A 59 -12.74 -10.03 -4.82
CA GLY A 59 -13.69 -10.41 -3.77
C GLY A 59 -13.10 -10.32 -2.36
N ASP A 60 -13.95 -10.57 -1.37
CA ASP A 60 -13.53 -10.49 0.04
C ASP A 60 -12.60 -11.64 0.41
N ALA A 61 -12.89 -12.86 -0.05
CA ALA A 61 -12.07 -14.04 0.20
C ALA A 61 -10.61 -13.86 -0.30
N GLY A 62 -10.44 -13.36 -1.54
CA GLY A 62 -9.11 -13.14 -2.10
C GLY A 62 -8.33 -12.06 -1.35
N SER A 63 -8.99 -10.96 -1.00
CA SER A 63 -8.32 -9.85 -0.29
C SER A 63 -7.93 -10.23 1.15
N MET A 64 -8.77 -10.99 1.86
CA MET A 64 -8.47 -11.50 3.20
C MET A 64 -7.31 -12.51 3.18
N LEU A 65 -7.32 -13.46 2.22
CA LEU A 65 -6.23 -14.41 2.06
C LEU A 65 -4.91 -13.69 1.79
N ILE A 66 -4.89 -12.76 0.85
CA ILE A 66 -3.68 -12.00 0.50
C ILE A 66 -3.18 -11.20 1.70
N GLY A 67 -4.06 -10.49 2.39
CA GLY A 67 -3.69 -9.70 3.58
C GLY A 67 -3.12 -10.58 4.69
N LEU A 68 -3.76 -11.72 4.98
CA LEU A 68 -3.28 -12.68 5.95
C LEU A 68 -1.90 -13.23 5.58
N THR A 69 -1.71 -13.66 4.33
CA THR A 69 -0.42 -14.19 3.86
C THR A 69 0.68 -13.15 3.96
N VAL A 70 0.43 -11.89 3.59
CA VAL A 70 1.42 -10.81 3.71
C VAL A 70 1.84 -10.65 5.17
N VAL A 71 0.89 -10.51 6.10
CA VAL A 71 1.21 -10.34 7.53
C VAL A 71 1.93 -11.57 8.09
N TRP A 72 1.47 -12.76 7.74
CA TRP A 72 2.09 -14.01 8.15
C TRP A 72 3.56 -14.08 7.69
N LEU A 73 3.83 -13.79 6.41
CA LEU A 73 5.20 -13.76 5.89
C LEU A 73 6.06 -12.68 6.55
N LEU A 74 5.51 -11.50 6.86
CA LEU A 74 6.23 -10.46 7.60
C LEU A 74 6.62 -10.94 9.01
N VAL A 75 5.72 -11.65 9.70
CA VAL A 75 5.99 -12.19 11.04
C VAL A 75 7.08 -13.26 11.00
N ILE A 76 6.98 -14.25 10.10
CA ILE A 76 7.98 -15.32 10.06
C ILE A 76 9.37 -14.81 9.67
N ASN A 77 9.48 -13.80 8.79
CA ASN A 77 10.77 -13.25 8.37
C ASN A 77 11.39 -12.31 9.42
N THR A 78 10.63 -11.85 10.40
CA THR A 78 11.11 -10.92 11.44
C THR A 78 11.27 -11.57 12.81
N GLN A 79 10.51 -12.64 13.08
CA GLN A 79 10.43 -13.30 14.39
C GLN A 79 10.55 -14.83 14.28
N GLY A 80 10.79 -15.37 13.09
CA GLY A 80 11.05 -16.79 12.88
C GLY A 80 12.42 -17.21 13.40
N THR A 81 12.72 -18.50 13.23
CA THR A 81 14.02 -19.09 13.59
C THR A 81 15.18 -18.50 12.79
N GLU A 82 14.91 -18.13 11.54
CA GLU A 82 15.83 -17.43 10.65
C GLU A 82 15.25 -16.05 10.35
N VAL A 83 15.82 -15.02 10.98
CA VAL A 83 15.37 -13.65 10.82
C VAL A 83 16.03 -13.06 9.56
N THR A 84 15.21 -12.80 8.55
CA THR A 84 15.62 -12.26 7.25
C THR A 84 15.78 -10.74 7.30
N PHE A 85 14.88 -10.05 7.99
CA PHE A 85 14.90 -8.58 8.10
C PHE A 85 14.25 -8.10 9.39
N ARG A 86 14.58 -6.88 9.80
CA ARG A 86 14.11 -6.28 11.05
C ARG A 86 12.61 -5.91 11.00
N PRO A 87 11.88 -5.96 12.13
CA PRO A 87 10.46 -5.60 12.18
C PRO A 87 10.13 -4.21 11.65
N VAL A 88 11.03 -3.23 11.80
CA VAL A 88 10.83 -1.88 11.27
C VAL A 88 10.73 -1.86 9.75
N THR A 89 11.42 -2.76 9.06
CA THR A 89 11.40 -2.87 7.59
C THR A 89 10.04 -3.36 7.10
N SER A 90 9.35 -4.24 7.86
CA SER A 90 7.96 -4.62 7.58
C SER A 90 7.03 -3.42 7.49
N LEU A 91 7.18 -2.42 8.36
CA LEU A 91 6.35 -1.21 8.35
C LEU A 91 6.47 -0.47 7.01
N TRP A 92 7.66 -0.45 6.42
CA TRP A 92 7.92 0.19 5.13
C TRP A 92 7.35 -0.61 3.96
N LEU A 93 7.42 -1.94 3.99
CA LEU A 93 6.89 -2.81 2.93
C LEU A 93 5.37 -2.70 2.78
N ILE A 94 4.65 -2.46 3.87
CA ILE A 94 3.19 -2.26 3.89
C ILE A 94 2.79 -0.83 4.28
N ALA A 95 3.70 0.14 4.14
CA ALA A 95 3.52 1.49 4.68
C ALA A 95 2.21 2.14 4.23
N LEU A 96 1.95 2.16 2.91
CA LEU A 96 0.79 2.84 2.37
C LEU A 96 -0.54 2.24 2.84
N PRO A 97 -0.82 0.93 2.69
CA PRO A 97 -2.07 0.35 3.19
C PRO A 97 -2.20 0.46 4.72
N LEU A 98 -1.09 0.33 5.47
CA LEU A 98 -1.08 0.49 6.92
C LEU A 98 -1.44 1.92 7.35
N MET A 99 -0.80 2.92 6.75
CA MET A 99 -1.03 4.34 7.02
C MET A 99 -2.46 4.75 6.63
N ASP A 100 -2.96 4.33 5.46
CA ASP A 100 -4.31 4.67 5.01
C ASP A 100 -5.39 4.10 5.96
N MET A 101 -5.26 2.82 6.31
CA MET A 101 -6.20 2.14 7.20
C MET A 101 -6.17 2.76 8.60
N THR A 102 -4.97 3.00 9.16
CA THR A 102 -4.81 3.58 10.50
C THR A 102 -5.31 5.03 10.55
N ALA A 103 -5.06 5.81 9.49
CA ALA A 103 -5.54 7.19 9.39
C ALA A 103 -7.07 7.27 9.37
N ILE A 104 -7.73 6.36 8.66
CA ILE A 104 -9.20 6.27 8.63
C ILE A 104 -9.73 5.87 10.00
N MET A 105 -9.16 4.84 10.64
CA MET A 105 -9.54 4.45 12.00
C MET A 105 -9.41 5.62 12.99
N PHE A 106 -8.28 6.34 12.95
CA PHE A 106 -8.05 7.51 13.81
C PHE A 106 -9.06 8.64 13.57
N ARG A 107 -9.38 8.94 12.30
CA ARG A 107 -10.40 9.93 11.94
C ARG A 107 -11.79 9.55 12.49
N ARG A 108 -12.14 8.26 12.46
CA ARG A 108 -13.41 7.75 13.00
C ARG A 108 -13.48 7.88 14.52
N LEU A 109 -12.41 7.49 15.21
CA LEU A 109 -12.32 7.63 16.66
C LEU A 109 -12.49 9.09 17.09
N LYS A 110 -11.87 10.04 16.39
CA LYS A 110 -12.08 11.48 16.62
C LYS A 110 -13.51 11.96 16.40
N LYS A 111 -14.29 11.28 15.55
CA LYS A 111 -15.71 11.56 15.30
C LYS A 111 -16.66 10.78 16.23
N GLY A 112 -16.14 10.04 17.21
CA GLY A 112 -16.93 9.18 18.08
C GLY A 112 -17.56 7.97 17.36
N GLN A 113 -17.06 7.62 16.17
CA GLN A 113 -17.56 6.49 15.39
C GLN A 113 -16.71 5.24 15.62
N SER A 114 -17.34 4.06 15.54
CA SER A 114 -16.62 2.80 15.63
C SER A 114 -15.57 2.68 14.51
N PRO A 115 -14.34 2.25 14.83
CA PRO A 115 -13.26 2.10 13.86
C PRO A 115 -13.52 0.95 12.87
N PHE A 116 -14.51 0.09 13.10
CA PHE A 116 -14.82 -1.06 12.23
C PHE A 116 -15.98 -0.83 11.25
N LYS A 117 -16.66 0.32 11.30
CA LYS A 117 -17.73 0.63 10.34
C LYS A 117 -17.14 0.84 8.93
N PRO A 118 -17.69 0.27 7.84
CA PRO A 118 -17.19 0.52 6.49
C PRO A 118 -17.32 2.01 6.12
N ASP A 119 -16.28 2.59 5.51
CA ASP A 119 -16.25 3.99 5.08
C ASP A 119 -15.67 4.09 3.67
N ARG A 120 -15.91 5.23 3.02
CA ARG A 120 -15.61 5.48 1.61
C ARG A 120 -14.55 6.58 1.43
N GLU A 121 -13.73 6.84 2.46
CA GLU A 121 -12.75 7.94 2.46
C GLU A 121 -11.29 7.49 2.37
N HIS A 122 -11.00 6.41 1.66
CA HIS A 122 -9.63 6.01 1.35
C HIS A 122 -8.90 7.03 0.46
N ILE A 123 -7.56 6.98 0.49
CA ILE A 123 -6.69 7.86 -0.33
C ILE A 123 -7.10 7.92 -1.80
N HIS A 124 -7.53 6.81 -2.41
CA HIS A 124 -7.94 6.80 -3.81
C HIS A 124 -9.20 7.63 -4.08
N HIS A 125 -10.16 7.67 -3.14
CA HIS A 125 -11.33 8.54 -3.27
C HIS A 125 -10.96 10.02 -3.25
N ILE A 126 -9.86 10.36 -2.59
CA ILE A 126 -9.36 11.73 -2.55
C ILE A 126 -8.81 12.11 -3.92
N PHE A 127 -7.93 11.30 -4.50
CA PHE A 127 -7.42 11.54 -5.85
C PHE A 127 -8.54 11.69 -6.88
N LEU A 128 -9.56 10.81 -6.82
CA LEU A 128 -10.73 10.92 -7.70
C LEU A 128 -11.50 12.23 -7.48
N ARG A 129 -11.71 12.68 -6.24
CA ARG A 129 -12.36 13.97 -5.92
C ARG A 129 -11.56 15.19 -6.42
N VAL A 130 -10.23 15.09 -6.49
CA VAL A 130 -9.36 16.15 -7.04
C VAL A 130 -9.42 16.20 -8.57
N GLY A 131 -9.98 15.19 -9.23
CA GLY A 131 -10.12 15.12 -10.69
C GLY A 131 -9.05 14.27 -11.37
N PHE A 132 -8.37 13.37 -10.65
CA PHE A 132 -7.52 12.36 -11.26
C PHE A 132 -8.38 11.23 -11.83
N THR A 133 -7.93 10.63 -12.94
CA THR A 133 -8.56 9.41 -13.45
C THR A 133 -8.21 8.22 -12.55
N PRO A 134 -9.01 7.13 -12.53
CA PRO A 134 -8.70 5.95 -11.74
C PRO A 134 -7.30 5.37 -12.02
N ILE A 135 -6.87 5.39 -13.29
CA ILE A 135 -5.54 4.92 -13.69
C ILE A 135 -4.44 5.86 -13.16
N GLN A 136 -4.63 7.19 -13.23
CA GLN A 136 -3.66 8.13 -12.67
C GLN A 136 -3.53 7.96 -11.15
N ALA A 137 -4.65 7.82 -10.44
CA ALA A 137 -4.66 7.56 -9.01
C ALA A 137 -3.93 6.24 -8.69
N LEU A 138 -4.20 5.17 -9.43
CA LEU A 138 -3.53 3.88 -9.28
C LEU A 138 -2.01 4.03 -9.45
N VAL A 139 -1.54 4.66 -10.54
CA VAL A 139 -0.11 4.83 -10.80
C VAL A 139 0.56 5.64 -9.69
N ILE A 140 -0.03 6.77 -9.28
CA ILE A 140 0.55 7.62 -8.22
C ILE A 140 0.64 6.87 -6.89
N ILE A 141 -0.44 6.21 -6.48
CA ILE A 141 -0.49 5.49 -5.20
C ILE A 141 0.47 4.29 -5.23
N SER A 142 0.53 3.54 -6.35
CA SER A 142 1.45 2.42 -6.51
C SER A 142 2.91 2.86 -6.57
N SER A 143 3.24 3.95 -7.27
CA SER A 143 4.59 4.51 -7.29
C SER A 143 5.02 4.98 -5.90
N ALA A 144 4.12 5.59 -5.13
CA ALA A 144 4.39 5.96 -3.74
C ALA A 144 4.64 4.72 -2.87
N ALA A 145 3.84 3.66 -3.01
CA ALA A 145 4.05 2.41 -2.29
C ALA A 145 5.41 1.78 -2.61
N VAL A 146 5.80 1.74 -3.90
CA VAL A 146 7.12 1.25 -4.33
C VAL A 146 8.24 2.09 -3.73
N ALA A 147 8.13 3.42 -3.74
CA ALA A 147 9.15 4.30 -3.17
C ALA A 147 9.32 4.08 -1.65
N LEU A 148 8.22 3.90 -0.92
CA LEU A 148 8.25 3.62 0.52
C LEU A 148 8.86 2.24 0.82
N ALA A 149 8.47 1.22 0.07
CA ALA A 149 9.07 -0.12 0.21
C ALA A 149 10.56 -0.10 -0.13
N ALA A 150 10.96 0.61 -1.19
CA ALA A 150 12.36 0.78 -1.59
C ALA A 150 13.18 1.48 -0.50
N PHE A 151 12.64 2.53 0.15
CA PHE A 151 13.30 3.18 1.29
C PHE A 151 13.54 2.19 2.44
N GLY A 152 12.55 1.35 2.75
CA GLY A 152 12.69 0.28 3.75
C GLY A 152 13.77 -0.74 3.37
N ILE A 153 13.76 -1.23 2.14
CA ILE A 153 14.73 -2.20 1.62
C ILE A 153 16.15 -1.62 1.65
N VAL A 154 16.33 -0.38 1.19
CA VAL A 154 17.62 0.32 1.23
C VAL A 154 18.08 0.47 2.68
N GLY A 155 17.20 0.90 3.59
CA GLY A 155 17.52 1.00 5.01
C GLY A 155 17.94 -0.32 5.65
N GLU A 156 17.35 -1.43 5.20
CA GLU A 156 17.74 -2.78 5.63
C GLU A 156 19.09 -3.20 5.07
N VAL A 157 19.28 -3.12 3.75
CA VAL A 157 20.51 -3.55 3.07
C VAL A 157 21.73 -2.76 3.55
N TYR A 158 21.58 -1.46 3.80
CA TYR A 158 22.65 -0.60 4.32
C TYR A 158 22.73 -0.56 5.84
N ASN A 159 21.96 -1.41 6.56
CA ASN A 159 21.96 -1.52 8.01
C ASN A 159 21.76 -0.17 8.73
N TRP A 160 20.84 0.67 8.23
CA TRP A 160 20.50 1.92 8.89
C TRP A 160 19.95 1.66 10.31
N PRO A 161 20.22 2.54 11.29
CA PRO A 161 19.71 2.35 12.64
C PRO A 161 18.18 2.24 12.67
N GLU A 162 17.65 1.29 13.45
CA GLU A 162 16.20 1.06 13.54
C GLU A 162 15.42 2.30 14.00
N TRP A 163 15.99 3.04 14.96
CA TRP A 163 15.37 4.27 15.47
C TRP A 163 15.20 5.31 14.36
N PHE A 164 16.13 5.38 13.40
CA PHE A 164 16.05 6.31 12.28
C PHE A 164 14.94 5.91 11.32
N MET A 165 14.87 4.63 10.96
CA MET A 165 13.80 4.09 10.10
C MET A 165 12.42 4.22 10.75
N PHE A 166 12.33 4.01 12.06
CA PHE A 166 11.08 4.16 12.80
C PHE A 166 10.66 5.62 12.93
N SER A 167 11.60 6.52 13.28
CA SER A 167 11.32 7.95 13.42
C SER A 167 10.91 8.58 12.09
N SER A 168 11.58 8.22 10.99
CA SER A 168 11.21 8.68 9.64
C SER A 168 9.84 8.17 9.21
N PHE A 169 9.48 6.93 9.55
CA PHE A 169 8.14 6.39 9.33
C PHE A 169 7.09 7.19 10.11
N LEU A 170 7.35 7.50 11.39
CA LEU A 170 6.44 8.31 12.22
C LEU A 170 6.26 9.72 11.66
N VAL A 171 7.35 10.39 11.27
CA VAL A 171 7.28 11.74 10.66
C VAL A 171 6.46 11.71 9.38
N LEU A 172 6.70 10.73 8.50
CA LEU A 172 5.92 10.53 7.29
C LEU A 172 4.45 10.29 7.61
N PHE A 173 4.15 9.44 8.59
CA PHE A 173 2.79 9.10 8.97
C PHE A 173 2.04 10.30 9.56
N VAL A 174 2.69 11.11 10.40
CA VAL A 174 2.12 12.37 10.91
C VAL A 174 1.88 13.36 9.76
N GLY A 175 2.83 13.49 8.83
CA GLY A 175 2.67 14.30 7.62
C GLY A 175 1.49 13.83 6.75
N TYR A 176 1.31 12.52 6.62
CA TYR A 176 0.19 11.90 5.92
C TYR A 176 -1.15 12.23 6.62
N LEU A 177 -1.23 12.07 7.95
CA LEU A 177 -2.40 12.45 8.74
C LEU A 177 -2.75 13.94 8.60
N PHE A 178 -1.74 14.81 8.63
CA PHE A 178 -1.91 16.25 8.47
C PHE A 178 -2.44 16.60 7.06
N SER A 179 -1.87 15.99 6.03
CA SER A 179 -2.33 16.13 4.63
C SER A 179 -3.78 15.69 4.47
N LEU A 180 -4.15 14.60 5.15
CA LEU A 180 -5.50 14.08 5.15
C LEU A 180 -6.51 15.00 5.87
N GLN A 181 -6.10 15.73 6.91
CA GLN A 181 -6.94 16.73 7.58
C GLN A 181 -7.13 17.99 6.71
N HIS A 182 -6.08 18.39 5.98
CA HIS A 182 -6.09 19.60 5.14
C HIS A 182 -6.51 19.34 3.70
N ILE A 183 -7.20 18.23 3.47
CA ILE A 183 -7.48 17.73 2.13
C ILE A 183 -8.31 18.68 1.27
N TRP A 184 -9.16 19.49 1.90
CA TRP A 184 -9.95 20.53 1.24
C TRP A 184 -9.09 21.70 0.76
N ARG A 185 -8.00 22.03 1.47
CA ARG A 185 -7.05 23.06 1.02
C ARG A 185 -6.14 22.51 -0.09
N LEU A 186 -5.65 21.28 0.09
CA LEU A 186 -4.86 20.56 -0.92
C LEU A 186 -5.65 20.35 -2.21
N SER A 187 -6.91 19.93 -2.13
CA SER A 187 -7.76 19.72 -3.31
C SER A 187 -8.00 21.02 -4.08
N LYS A 188 -8.24 22.14 -3.38
CA LYS A 188 -8.35 23.47 -4.00
C LYS A 188 -7.03 23.88 -4.67
N PHE A 189 -5.89 23.66 -4.02
CA PHE A 189 -4.57 23.97 -4.57
C PHE A 189 -4.26 23.15 -5.83
N PHE A 190 -4.48 21.83 -5.80
CA PHE A 190 -4.27 20.96 -6.95
C PHE A 190 -5.24 21.23 -8.11
N ARG A 191 -6.50 21.58 -7.81
CA ARG A 191 -7.46 22.01 -8.84
C ARG A 191 -7.04 23.32 -9.50
N LYS A 192 -6.55 24.28 -8.71
CA LYS A 192 -6.00 25.56 -9.21
C LYS A 192 -4.77 25.34 -10.10
N LEU A 193 -3.84 24.48 -9.69
CA LEU A 193 -2.67 24.11 -10.50
C LEU A 193 -3.03 23.46 -11.84
N ARG A 194 -4.16 22.75 -11.91
CA ARG A 194 -4.64 22.12 -13.15
C ARG A 194 -5.51 23.03 -14.01
N GLY A 195 -5.72 24.30 -13.62
CA GLY A 195 -6.57 25.23 -14.36
C GLY A 195 -8.05 24.83 -14.38
N ILE A 196 -8.49 23.97 -13.44
CA ILE A 196 -9.90 23.64 -13.26
C ILE A 196 -10.49 24.72 -12.35
N GLU A 197 -10.65 25.93 -12.89
CA GLU A 197 -11.30 27.04 -12.20
C GLU A 197 -12.82 26.90 -12.31
N GLN A 198 -13.49 27.38 -11.27
CA GLN A 198 -14.88 27.08 -10.90
C GLN A 198 -15.85 27.79 -11.85
N GLU A 199 -16.74 27.03 -12.50
CA GLU A 199 -18.14 27.45 -12.60
C GLU A 199 -18.90 27.00 -11.36
#